data_AF-A0A5N6T1H3-F1
#
_entry.id   AF-A0A5N6T1H3-F1
#
_cell.length_a   1.000
_cell.length_b   1.000
_cell.length_c   1.000
_cell.angle_alpha   90.00
_cell.angle_beta   90.00
_cell.angle_gamma   90.00
#
_symmetry.space_group_name_H-M   'P 1'
#
loop_
_entity.id
_entity.type
_entity.pdbx_description
1 polymer ?
#
loop_
_entity_poly.entity_id
_entity_poly.type
_entity_poly.pdbx_seq_one_letter_code
_entity_poly.pdbx_strand_id
1 'polypeptide(L)'
;MFRIVEYASVENDSEDYQLQPSRPPSNITLVSENNTEIDGNGPSNSKPEGHNDHQRSSQNSPSQGPVPVPTSCTVGSQFLLSPLKSEYEASLFKYFMTSLSPWFDYCDPSRHFYTYIASSASSNPILMYAVLTVAARHQRSHSERERLIADEYQQYCLESLISALDNSEKTLDESLFASAVILRLSEEMTEPSPREIVDSHTLSAHILVRIKEGNICTSSFTDAALIVVLRQEIFVANLTQRPVGSFTDHCNIDTSLGPASEAMWTYRIIAHAAKITDFAYGDVMFRTKDRWNDLMQYVQDWEDSRPSSFIPIYSEAENPPSSCFPKIWYCNDCHVAARLYLELCRILLLASDPDASALRIGRFRRMQDNDDRIRVCVRVICGVALTNPEFHTTRSTAGLAIGLCGELFHDPRETKVLLDLLSAAEFHLGWPCLKLKEDLRRFWRLPVVES
;
A
#
# COMPACT_ATOMS: atom_id res chain seq x y z
N MET A 1 20.33 -2.27 21.68
CA MET A 1 21.78 -2.49 21.47
C MET A 1 21.92 -3.55 20.40
N PHE A 2 22.10 -3.15 19.15
CA PHE A 2 22.11 -4.07 18.01
C PHE A 2 23.56 -4.41 17.63
N ARG A 3 23.82 -5.68 17.30
CA ARG A 3 25.10 -6.11 16.73
C ARG A 3 25.09 -5.86 15.23
N ILE A 4 26.15 -5.26 14.72
CA ILE A 4 26.53 -5.34 13.31
C ILE A 4 26.93 -6.79 13.04
N VAL A 5 26.49 -7.34 11.91
CA VAL A 5 26.97 -8.63 11.39
C VAL A 5 27.77 -8.33 10.13
N GLU A 6 29.08 -8.38 10.24
CA GLU A 6 29.97 -8.32 9.08
C GLU A 6 29.93 -9.67 8.35
N TYR A 7 29.67 -9.65 7.05
CA TYR A 7 29.77 -10.84 6.20
C TYR A 7 31.15 -10.89 5.57
N ALA A 8 31.90 -11.95 5.89
CA ALA A 8 33.20 -12.21 5.28
C ALA A 8 33.04 -12.61 3.81
N SER A 9 33.90 -12.04 2.95
CA SER A 9 34.05 -12.46 1.55
C SER A 9 34.71 -13.84 1.46
N VAL A 10 34.23 -14.66 0.53
CA VAL A 10 34.85 -15.92 0.11
C VAL A 10 35.02 -15.86 -1.40
N GLU A 11 36.20 -16.25 -1.89
CA GLU A 11 36.57 -16.15 -3.31
C GLU A 11 36.02 -17.30 -4.16
N ASN A 12 36.19 -17.18 -5.48
CA ASN A 12 35.62 -18.06 -6.51
C ASN A 12 35.94 -19.56 -6.33
N ASP A 13 35.07 -20.38 -6.91
CA ASP A 13 35.54 -21.29 -7.97
C ASP A 13 34.58 -21.21 -9.17
N SER A 14 35.05 -21.53 -10.37
CA SER A 14 34.38 -21.16 -11.63
C SER A 14 34.25 -22.31 -12.63
N GLU A 15 33.04 -22.57 -13.13
CA GLU A 15 32.80 -23.42 -14.30
C GLU A 15 31.92 -22.71 -15.35
N ASP A 16 32.29 -22.88 -16.61
CA ASP A 16 31.71 -22.22 -17.78
C ASP A 16 30.55 -23.06 -18.35
N TYR A 17 29.36 -22.47 -18.51
CA TYR A 17 28.26 -23.09 -19.26
C TYR A 17 27.62 -22.11 -20.25
N GLN A 18 28.07 -22.18 -21.50
CA GLN A 18 27.47 -21.44 -22.61
C GLN A 18 26.07 -21.98 -22.94
N LEU A 19 25.07 -21.09 -22.99
CA LEU A 19 23.75 -21.37 -23.53
C LEU A 19 23.42 -20.40 -24.68
N GLN A 20 23.05 -20.96 -25.83
CA GLN A 20 22.69 -20.19 -27.02
C GLN A 20 21.28 -19.56 -26.90
N PRO A 21 21.03 -18.43 -27.60
CA PRO A 21 19.78 -17.69 -27.46
C PRO A 21 18.57 -18.47 -28.00
N SER A 22 17.51 -18.52 -27.20
CA SER A 22 16.21 -19.08 -27.59
C SER A 22 15.20 -17.96 -27.93
N ARG A 23 14.12 -18.34 -28.65
CA ARG A 23 13.18 -17.42 -29.32
C ARG A 23 12.37 -16.57 -28.32
N PRO A 24 11.89 -15.37 -28.73
CA PRO A 24 11.07 -14.53 -27.86
C PRO A 24 9.74 -15.22 -27.48
N PRO A 25 9.25 -15.03 -26.24
CA PRO A 25 7.94 -15.53 -25.81
C PRO A 25 6.80 -14.70 -26.41
N SER A 26 5.62 -15.31 -26.50
CA SER A 26 4.37 -14.64 -26.87
C SER A 26 3.82 -13.79 -25.72
N ASN A 27 3.14 -12.69 -26.04
CA ASN A 27 2.43 -11.88 -25.05
C ASN A 27 1.45 -12.73 -24.23
N ILE A 28 1.40 -12.50 -22.92
CA ILE A 28 0.36 -13.05 -22.05
C ILE A 28 -0.89 -12.18 -22.21
N THR A 29 -1.98 -12.78 -22.68
CA THR A 29 -3.32 -12.16 -22.66
C THR A 29 -4.13 -12.83 -21.56
N LEU A 30 -4.61 -12.05 -20.59
CA LEU A 30 -5.59 -12.53 -19.62
C LEU A 30 -6.93 -12.79 -20.33
N VAL A 31 -7.33 -14.06 -20.44
CA VAL A 31 -8.62 -14.46 -21.01
C VAL A 31 -9.54 -14.85 -19.86
N SER A 32 -10.72 -14.22 -19.81
CA SER A 32 -11.82 -14.61 -18.92
C SER A 32 -12.78 -15.50 -19.71
N GLU A 33 -12.91 -16.77 -19.31
CA GLU A 33 -13.89 -17.70 -19.86
C GLU A 33 -15.04 -17.93 -18.87
N ASN A 34 -16.17 -17.26 -19.13
CA ASN A 34 -17.47 -17.63 -18.56
C ASN A 34 -18.15 -18.65 -19.48
N ASN A 35 -18.73 -19.73 -18.93
CA ASN A 35 -19.79 -20.51 -19.59
C ASN A 35 -20.70 -21.23 -18.57
N THR A 36 -21.95 -20.76 -18.50
CA THR A 36 -23.19 -21.52 -18.26
C THR A 36 -23.37 -22.62 -19.34
N GLU A 37 -24.14 -23.72 -19.24
CA GLU A 37 -25.05 -24.37 -18.27
C GLU A 37 -25.27 -25.85 -18.75
N ILE A 38 -26.19 -26.76 -18.35
CA ILE A 38 -27.46 -26.75 -17.59
C ILE A 38 -27.75 -28.16 -16.98
N ASP A 39 -28.66 -28.25 -15.99
CA ASP A 39 -29.47 -29.41 -15.50
C ASP A 39 -28.86 -30.76 -15.06
N GLY A 40 -29.55 -31.45 -14.12
CA GLY A 40 -29.15 -32.82 -13.72
C GLY A 40 -29.90 -33.63 -12.63
N ASN A 41 -31.09 -33.26 -12.15
CA ASN A 41 -31.97 -34.05 -11.21
C ASN A 41 -31.40 -34.57 -9.86
N GLY A 42 -32.15 -34.32 -8.76
CA GLY A 42 -32.12 -35.14 -7.53
C GLY A 42 -33.22 -36.21 -7.53
N PRO A 43 -33.70 -36.72 -6.36
CA PRO A 43 -33.25 -36.48 -4.98
C PRO A 43 -33.17 -37.77 -4.10
N SER A 44 -32.88 -37.62 -2.79
CA SER A 44 -33.65 -38.17 -1.63
C SER A 44 -32.85 -38.76 -0.44
N ASN A 45 -33.28 -38.33 0.76
CA ASN A 45 -33.19 -38.88 2.13
C ASN A 45 -32.30 -40.10 2.47
N SER A 46 -31.49 -39.96 3.53
CA SER A 46 -31.83 -40.57 4.85
C SER A 46 -30.98 -40.06 6.04
N LYS A 47 -31.54 -40.22 7.24
CA LYS A 47 -31.03 -40.01 8.61
C LYS A 47 -31.57 -41.19 9.47
N PRO A 48 -31.24 -41.35 10.77
CA PRO A 48 -30.19 -40.74 11.60
C PRO A 48 -29.08 -41.81 11.87
N GLU A 49 -28.39 -42.08 13.00
CA GLU A 49 -28.36 -41.68 14.43
C GLU A 49 -26.91 -41.73 14.96
N GLY A 50 -26.67 -41.35 16.24
CA GLY A 50 -25.38 -41.53 16.92
C GLY A 50 -25.22 -40.74 18.23
N HIS A 51 -25.83 -41.19 19.32
CA HIS A 51 -25.61 -40.62 20.67
C HIS A 51 -24.24 -41.02 21.23
N ASN A 52 -23.63 -40.15 22.04
CA ASN A 52 -22.86 -40.55 23.23
C ASN A 52 -22.55 -39.35 24.15
N ASP A 53 -23.11 -39.36 25.36
CA ASP A 53 -22.79 -38.39 26.42
C ASP A 53 -21.55 -38.81 27.21
N HIS A 54 -20.58 -37.90 27.35
CA HIS A 54 -19.54 -38.01 28.38
C HIS A 54 -19.34 -36.68 29.11
N GLN A 55 -20.00 -36.53 30.25
CA GLN A 55 -19.70 -35.49 31.22
C GLN A 55 -18.28 -35.66 31.78
N ARG A 56 -17.50 -34.58 31.85
CA ARG A 56 -16.33 -34.52 32.73
C ARG A 56 -16.11 -33.12 33.31
N SER A 57 -16.53 -32.95 34.55
CA SER A 57 -16.28 -31.73 35.33
C SER A 57 -14.78 -31.54 35.61
N SER A 58 -14.28 -30.31 35.62
CA SER A 58 -13.58 -29.68 36.78
C SER A 58 -12.86 -28.36 36.43
N GLN A 59 -12.62 -27.56 37.48
CA GLN A 59 -11.65 -26.45 37.59
C GLN A 59 -12.00 -25.12 36.91
N ASN A 60 -12.64 -24.24 37.69
CA ASN A 60 -12.65 -22.80 37.41
C ASN A 60 -11.24 -22.21 37.63
N SER A 61 -10.79 -21.39 36.69
CA SER A 61 -9.83 -20.30 36.92
C SER A 61 -10.42 -19.03 36.32
N PRO A 62 -10.17 -17.83 36.90
CA PRO A 62 -10.79 -16.60 36.43
C PRO A 62 -10.16 -16.13 35.12
N SER A 63 -10.65 -16.66 34.00
CA SER A 63 -10.37 -16.11 32.67
C SER A 63 -10.94 -14.70 32.58
N GLN A 64 -10.07 -13.68 32.60
CA GLN A 64 -10.45 -12.34 32.21
C GLN A 64 -10.72 -12.36 30.69
N GLY A 65 -12.00 -12.51 30.33
CA GLY A 65 -12.46 -12.29 28.97
C GLY A 65 -12.35 -10.82 28.58
N PRO A 66 -12.24 -10.50 27.28
CA PRO A 66 -12.41 -9.13 26.81
C PRO A 66 -13.81 -8.62 27.19
N VAL A 67 -13.95 -7.30 27.30
CA VAL A 67 -15.27 -6.68 27.51
C VAL A 67 -16.11 -6.90 26.24
N PRO A 68 -17.36 -7.38 26.34
CA PRO A 68 -18.20 -7.57 25.16
C PRO A 68 -18.42 -6.23 24.45
N VAL A 69 -18.27 -6.22 23.12
CA VAL A 69 -18.47 -5.04 22.28
C VAL A 69 -19.91 -4.53 22.48
N PRO A 70 -20.11 -3.23 22.83
CA PRO A 70 -21.43 -2.72 23.21
C PRO A 70 -22.37 -2.67 22.00
N THR A 71 -23.32 -3.60 21.94
CA THR A 71 -24.19 -3.89 20.77
C THR A 71 -25.19 -2.79 20.41
N SER A 72 -25.18 -1.66 21.13
CA SER A 72 -25.77 -0.38 20.71
C SER A 72 -25.28 0.74 21.64
N CYS A 73 -24.84 1.86 21.07
CA CYS A 73 -24.51 3.07 21.83
C CYS A 73 -25.63 4.10 21.69
N THR A 74 -26.51 4.18 22.70
CA THR A 74 -27.49 5.26 22.80
C THR A 74 -26.77 6.59 22.98
N VAL A 75 -26.98 7.54 22.05
CA VAL A 75 -26.36 8.87 22.08
C VAL A 75 -26.88 9.65 23.29
N GLY A 76 -26.13 9.63 24.41
CA GLY A 76 -26.57 10.24 25.66
C GLY A 76 -25.67 10.11 26.89
N SER A 77 -24.51 9.43 26.83
CA SER A 77 -23.54 9.43 27.92
C SER A 77 -22.11 9.24 27.43
N GLN A 78 -21.23 10.17 27.79
CA GLN A 78 -19.80 10.13 27.48
C GLN A 78 -19.07 9.16 28.42
N PHE A 79 -19.22 7.86 28.16
CA PHE A 79 -18.35 6.85 28.78
C PHE A 79 -16.96 6.93 28.17
N LEU A 80 -16.01 7.50 28.93
CA LEU A 80 -14.60 7.46 28.56
C LEU A 80 -14.10 6.01 28.54
N LEU A 81 -13.47 5.63 27.44
CA LEU A 81 -12.83 4.33 27.24
C LEU A 81 -11.45 4.24 27.91
N SER A 82 -10.95 5.35 28.46
CA SER A 82 -9.67 5.43 29.18
C SER A 82 -9.87 5.40 30.70
N PRO A 83 -9.10 4.60 31.46
CA PRO A 83 -8.11 3.64 30.97
C PRO A 83 -8.76 2.41 30.32
N LEU A 84 -8.17 1.91 29.24
CA LEU A 84 -8.55 0.64 28.63
C LEU A 84 -8.40 -0.48 29.67
N LYS A 85 -9.43 -1.34 29.78
CA LYS A 85 -9.53 -2.36 30.83
C LYS A 85 -8.89 -3.69 30.44
N SER A 86 -8.73 -3.95 29.15
CA SER A 86 -8.05 -5.13 28.62
C SER A 86 -6.57 -4.81 28.36
N GLU A 87 -5.68 -5.65 28.88
CA GLU A 87 -4.25 -5.58 28.57
C GLU A 87 -3.99 -5.79 27.07
N TYR A 88 -4.77 -6.67 26.43
CA TYR A 88 -4.71 -6.90 24.98
C TYR A 88 -5.04 -5.61 24.20
N GLU A 89 -6.18 -4.97 24.48
CA GLU A 89 -6.56 -3.70 23.84
C GLU A 89 -5.53 -2.59 24.09
N ALA A 90 -5.02 -2.48 25.33
CA ALA A 90 -3.97 -1.51 25.65
C ALA A 90 -2.65 -1.76 24.89
N SER A 91 -2.29 -3.04 24.66
CA SER A 91 -1.10 -3.41 23.89
C SER A 91 -1.27 -3.16 22.39
N LEU A 92 -2.45 -3.42 21.82
CA LEU A 92 -2.82 -3.10 20.45
C LEU A 92 -2.83 -1.58 20.20
N PHE A 93 -3.49 -0.81 21.07
CA PHE A 93 -3.53 0.65 20.95
C PHE A 93 -2.13 1.24 21.03
N LYS A 94 -1.32 0.81 22.01
CA LYS A 94 0.10 1.19 22.12
C LYS A 94 0.87 0.86 20.84
N TYR A 95 0.69 -0.34 20.28
CA TYR A 95 1.35 -0.77 19.05
C TYR A 95 0.96 0.11 17.85
N PHE A 96 -0.32 0.43 17.66
CA PHE A 96 -0.74 1.35 16.61
C PHE A 96 -0.02 2.70 16.73
N MET A 97 -0.06 3.30 17.93
CA MET A 97 0.52 4.62 18.18
C MET A 97 2.04 4.67 18.02
N THR A 98 2.76 3.57 18.29
CA THR A 98 4.22 3.52 18.11
C THR A 98 4.69 3.02 16.74
N SER A 99 3.88 2.22 16.05
CA SER A 99 4.36 1.42 14.91
C SER A 99 3.59 1.66 13.61
N LEU A 100 2.32 2.07 13.67
CA LEU A 100 1.43 2.20 12.51
C LEU A 100 1.06 3.65 12.20
N SER A 101 0.79 4.48 13.22
CA SER A 101 0.53 5.92 13.05
C SER A 101 1.56 6.63 12.17
N PRO A 102 2.88 6.36 12.28
CA PRO A 102 3.89 7.00 11.42
C PRO A 102 3.73 6.78 9.91
N TRP A 103 2.87 5.84 9.46
CA TRP A 103 2.62 5.61 8.02
C TRP A 103 1.51 6.53 7.49
N PHE A 104 0.55 6.87 8.36
CA PHE A 104 -0.44 7.91 8.14
C PHE A 104 0.24 9.28 8.22
N ASP A 105 1.02 9.52 9.27
CA ASP A 105 1.80 10.75 9.49
C ASP A 105 3.02 10.90 8.54
N TYR A 106 3.21 10.01 7.55
CA TYR A 106 4.33 10.05 6.61
C TYR A 106 4.23 11.26 5.67
N CYS A 107 5.27 12.09 5.68
CA CYS A 107 5.37 13.43 5.08
C CYS A 107 4.52 14.52 5.77
N ASP A 108 4.06 14.29 7.00
CA ASP A 108 3.30 15.26 7.79
C ASP A 108 4.09 15.74 9.04
N PRO A 109 4.74 16.91 8.99
CA PRO A 109 5.48 17.48 10.12
C PRO A 109 4.65 17.73 11.39
N SER A 110 3.32 17.85 11.27
CA SER A 110 2.42 18.06 12.41
C SER A 110 1.93 16.76 13.05
N ARG A 111 2.10 15.62 12.36
CA ARG A 111 1.67 14.29 12.81
C ARG A 111 0.20 14.26 13.25
N HIS A 112 -0.68 14.64 12.32
CA HIS A 112 -2.10 14.84 12.56
C HIS A 112 -2.81 13.57 13.04
N PHE A 113 -2.49 12.38 12.51
CA PHE A 113 -3.11 11.13 12.97
C PHE A 113 -2.65 10.77 14.37
N TYR A 114 -1.34 10.82 14.65
CA TYR A 114 -0.85 10.56 16.00
C TYR A 114 -1.48 11.49 17.03
N THR A 115 -1.56 12.79 16.72
CA THR A 115 -2.09 13.80 17.63
C THR A 115 -3.59 13.62 17.84
N TYR A 116 -4.36 13.42 16.76
CA TYR A 116 -5.81 13.27 16.80
C TYR A 116 -6.25 11.97 17.49
N ILE A 117 -5.61 10.84 17.18
CA ILE A 117 -5.95 9.55 17.82
C ILE A 117 -5.62 9.59 19.32
N ALA A 118 -4.49 10.22 19.70
CA ALA A 118 -4.10 10.36 21.10
C ALA A 118 -5.10 11.19 21.93
N SER A 119 -5.73 12.22 21.35
CA SER A 119 -6.75 13.02 22.04
C SER A 119 -8.14 12.40 22.00
N SER A 120 -8.54 11.80 20.88
CA SER A 120 -9.96 11.59 20.55
C SER A 120 -10.42 10.15 20.73
N ALA A 121 -9.54 9.15 20.62
CA ALA A 121 -9.93 7.74 20.65
C ALA A 121 -10.51 7.31 22.02
N SER A 122 -10.06 7.90 23.13
CA SER A 122 -10.63 7.62 24.46
C SER A 122 -12.08 8.07 24.65
N SER A 123 -12.62 8.87 23.73
CA SER A 123 -13.99 9.39 23.74
C SER A 123 -14.83 8.94 22.54
N ASN A 124 -14.23 8.26 21.55
CA ASN A 124 -14.92 7.78 20.35
C ASN A 124 -14.70 6.27 20.14
N PRO A 125 -15.72 5.41 20.40
CA PRO A 125 -15.61 3.97 20.23
C PRO A 125 -15.28 3.52 18.81
N ILE A 126 -15.81 4.19 17.78
CA ILE A 126 -15.57 3.83 16.38
C ILE A 126 -14.08 4.04 16.03
N LEU A 127 -13.49 5.16 16.49
CA LEU A 127 -12.07 5.45 16.30
C LEU A 127 -11.17 4.50 17.10
N MET A 128 -11.56 4.16 18.33
CA MET A 128 -10.84 3.17 19.13
C MET A 128 -10.85 1.79 18.47
N TYR A 129 -12.02 1.28 18.08
CA TYR A 129 -12.13 -0.05 17.46
C TYR A 129 -11.52 -0.09 16.05
N ALA A 130 -11.53 1.00 15.28
CA ALA A 130 -10.77 1.11 14.02
C ALA A 130 -9.26 0.93 14.25
N VAL A 131 -8.71 1.62 15.25
CA VAL A 131 -7.30 1.51 15.66
C VAL A 131 -6.95 0.09 16.13
N LEU A 132 -7.81 -0.52 16.96
CA LEU A 132 -7.61 -1.88 17.47
C LEU A 132 -7.69 -2.94 16.35
N THR A 133 -8.62 -2.78 15.41
CA THR A 133 -8.79 -3.64 14.22
C THR A 133 -7.50 -3.74 13.42
N VAL A 134 -6.96 -2.59 12.98
CA VAL A 134 -5.75 -2.53 12.15
C VAL A 134 -4.53 -3.01 12.93
N ALA A 135 -4.43 -2.69 14.23
CA ALA A 135 -3.36 -3.17 15.08
C ALA A 135 -3.34 -4.71 15.18
N ALA A 136 -4.48 -5.34 15.45
CA ALA A 136 -4.60 -6.78 15.61
C ALA A 136 -4.30 -7.53 14.30
N ARG A 137 -4.85 -7.03 13.18
CA ARG A 137 -4.61 -7.59 11.85
C ARG A 137 -3.16 -7.46 11.41
N HIS A 138 -2.52 -6.30 11.59
CA HIS A 138 -1.11 -6.13 11.26
C HIS A 138 -0.16 -6.97 12.14
N GLN A 139 -0.48 -7.17 13.42
CA GLN A 139 0.32 -8.06 14.28
C GLN A 139 0.28 -9.54 13.84
N ARG A 140 -0.62 -9.93 12.92
CA ARG A 140 -0.72 -11.29 12.34
C ARG A 140 -0.71 -12.38 13.42
N SER A 141 -1.52 -12.20 14.45
CA SER A 141 -1.62 -13.18 15.54
C SER A 141 -2.06 -14.53 15.00
N HIS A 142 -1.37 -15.58 15.44
CA HIS A 142 -1.61 -16.94 14.99
C HIS A 142 -2.87 -17.53 15.64
N SER A 143 -3.34 -16.97 16.77
CA SER A 143 -4.55 -17.46 17.43
C SER A 143 -5.79 -17.11 16.61
N GLU A 144 -6.68 -18.09 16.44
CA GLU A 144 -7.97 -17.91 15.78
C GLU A 144 -8.85 -16.91 16.54
N ARG A 145 -8.76 -16.91 17.87
CA ARG A 145 -9.48 -16.01 18.77
C ARG A 145 -9.15 -14.54 18.54
N GLU A 146 -7.88 -14.20 18.33
CA GLU A 146 -7.47 -12.79 18.15
C GLU A 146 -7.86 -12.26 16.77
N ARG A 147 -7.94 -13.13 15.76
CA ARG A 147 -8.53 -12.81 14.45
C ARG A 147 -10.03 -12.54 14.58
N LEU A 148 -10.78 -13.45 15.21
CA LEU A 148 -12.22 -13.25 15.47
C LEU A 148 -12.51 -11.95 16.24
N ILE A 149 -11.69 -11.60 17.24
CA ILE A 149 -11.82 -10.32 17.98
C ILE A 149 -11.56 -9.11 17.07
N ALA A 150 -10.59 -9.18 16.16
CA ALA A 150 -10.34 -8.11 15.18
C ALA A 150 -11.50 -7.95 14.19
N ASP A 151 -12.14 -9.05 13.81
CA ASP A 151 -13.30 -9.06 12.93
C ASP A 151 -14.57 -8.56 13.64
N GLU A 152 -14.76 -8.86 14.94
CA GLU A 152 -15.79 -8.26 15.80
C GLU A 152 -15.64 -6.73 15.90
N TYR A 153 -14.41 -6.24 16.13
CA TYR A 153 -14.13 -4.79 16.14
C TYR A 153 -14.38 -4.15 14.76
N GLN A 154 -13.99 -4.82 13.68
CA GLN A 154 -14.22 -4.32 12.32
C GLN A 154 -15.71 -4.23 11.99
N GLN A 155 -16.49 -5.29 12.28
CA GLN A 155 -17.92 -5.35 11.99
C GLN A 155 -18.67 -4.21 12.69
N TYR A 156 -18.40 -3.98 13.98
CA TYR A 156 -18.99 -2.87 14.73
C TYR A 156 -18.71 -1.50 14.10
N CYS A 157 -17.47 -1.28 13.64
CA CYS A 157 -17.11 -0.04 12.96
C CYS A 157 -17.77 0.09 11.58
N LEU A 158 -17.85 -0.99 10.79
CA LEU A 158 -18.47 -0.97 9.46
C LEU A 158 -19.97 -0.70 9.55
N GLU A 159 -20.70 -1.37 10.45
CA GLU A 159 -22.13 -1.08 10.70
C GLU A 159 -22.35 0.38 11.08
N SER A 160 -21.50 0.91 11.97
CA SER A 160 -21.56 2.31 12.42
C SER A 160 -21.22 3.30 11.30
N LEU A 161 -20.22 2.99 10.46
CA LEU A 161 -19.75 3.88 9.39
C LEU A 161 -20.68 3.87 8.18
N ILE A 162 -21.14 2.72 7.70
CA ILE A 162 -22.08 2.63 6.58
C ILE A 162 -23.36 3.42 6.93
N SER A 163 -23.93 3.18 8.12
CA SER A 163 -25.11 3.92 8.59
C SER A 163 -24.88 5.44 8.67
N ALA A 164 -23.66 5.88 9.00
CA ALA A 164 -23.31 7.31 9.01
C ALA A 164 -23.09 7.90 7.60
N LEU A 165 -22.45 7.14 6.69
CA LEU A 165 -22.07 7.58 5.35
C LEU A 165 -23.27 7.65 4.39
N ASP A 166 -24.25 6.76 4.55
CA ASP A 166 -25.51 6.74 3.78
C ASP A 166 -26.38 8.00 4.02
N ASN A 167 -26.14 8.75 5.10
CA ASN A 167 -26.82 10.02 5.37
C ASN A 167 -26.22 11.16 4.52
N SER A 168 -26.57 11.22 3.24
CA SER A 168 -26.04 12.19 2.26
C SER A 168 -26.24 13.68 2.60
N GLU A 169 -27.20 14.03 3.46
CA GLU A 169 -27.47 15.42 3.85
C GLU A 169 -26.57 15.97 4.99
N LYS A 170 -25.81 15.10 5.67
CA LYS A 170 -24.97 15.49 6.83
C LYS A 170 -23.52 15.64 6.43
N THR A 171 -22.78 16.58 7.00
CA THR A 171 -21.31 16.56 6.94
C THR A 171 -20.73 15.39 7.74
N LEU A 172 -19.59 14.87 7.31
CA LEU A 172 -18.87 13.81 8.02
C LEU A 172 -18.04 14.40 9.16
N ASP A 173 -18.15 13.82 10.35
CA ASP A 173 -17.31 14.16 11.51
C ASP A 173 -15.86 13.71 11.30
N GLU A 174 -14.89 14.47 11.83
CA GLU A 174 -13.46 14.13 11.73
C GLU A 174 -13.15 12.75 12.32
N SER A 175 -13.85 12.31 13.38
CA SER A 175 -13.62 10.99 13.98
C SER A 175 -14.10 9.88 13.06
N LEU A 176 -15.22 10.09 12.37
CA LEU A 176 -15.77 9.12 11.40
C LEU A 176 -14.88 9.06 10.16
N PHE A 177 -14.40 10.20 9.66
CA PHE A 177 -13.45 10.26 8.56
C PHE A 177 -12.11 9.58 8.93
N ALA A 178 -11.54 9.89 10.10
CA ALA A 178 -10.35 9.24 10.63
C ALA A 178 -10.53 7.71 10.74
N SER A 179 -11.65 7.27 11.32
CA SER A 179 -11.98 5.84 11.44
C SER A 179 -12.07 5.16 10.08
N ALA A 180 -12.67 5.83 9.09
CA ALA A 180 -12.83 5.31 7.73
C ALA A 180 -11.48 5.19 7.00
N VAL A 181 -10.61 6.20 7.10
CA VAL A 181 -9.25 6.16 6.51
C VAL A 181 -8.36 5.13 7.20
N ILE A 182 -8.53 4.90 8.52
CA ILE A 182 -7.84 3.83 9.24
C ILE A 182 -8.35 2.46 8.80
N LEU A 183 -9.67 2.24 8.72
CA LEU A 183 -10.24 0.95 8.31
C LEU A 183 -10.06 0.62 6.83
N ARG A 184 -9.86 1.61 5.96
CA ARG A 184 -9.36 1.39 4.61
C ARG A 184 -8.03 0.61 4.59
N LEU A 185 -7.12 0.90 5.53
CA LEU A 185 -5.90 0.10 5.67
C LEU A 185 -6.19 -1.34 6.13
N SER A 186 -7.34 -1.60 6.77
CA SER A 186 -7.82 -2.96 7.07
C SER A 186 -8.41 -3.67 5.83
N GLU A 187 -9.13 -2.96 4.95
CA GLU A 187 -9.51 -3.47 3.62
C GLU A 187 -8.24 -3.93 2.87
N GLU A 188 -7.24 -3.04 2.80
CA GLU A 188 -5.94 -3.28 2.16
C GLU A 188 -5.13 -4.41 2.84
N MET A 189 -5.28 -4.67 4.14
CA MET A 189 -4.60 -5.79 4.82
C MET A 189 -5.21 -7.18 4.56
N THR A 190 -6.41 -7.27 3.97
CA THR A 190 -7.16 -8.54 3.86
C THR A 190 -6.83 -9.30 2.58
N GLU A 191 -6.94 -10.63 2.59
CA GLU A 191 -7.07 -11.40 1.34
C GLU A 191 -8.54 -11.48 0.93
N PRO A 192 -8.96 -10.87 -0.19
CA PRO A 192 -10.35 -10.96 -0.63
C PRO A 192 -10.65 -12.41 -1.03
N SER A 193 -11.65 -13.02 -0.40
CA SER A 193 -12.12 -14.31 -0.86
C SER A 193 -12.69 -14.19 -2.29
N PRO A 194 -12.83 -15.31 -3.03
CA PRO A 194 -13.40 -15.28 -4.39
C PRO A 194 -14.83 -14.73 -4.51
N ARG A 195 -15.50 -14.38 -3.40
CA ARG A 195 -16.80 -13.70 -3.36
C ARG A 195 -16.71 -12.21 -3.03
N GLU A 196 -15.68 -11.77 -2.32
CA GLU A 196 -15.52 -10.39 -1.84
C GLU A 196 -14.84 -9.46 -2.86
N ILE A 197 -14.39 -9.98 -4.00
CA ILE A 197 -13.81 -9.21 -5.11
C ILE A 197 -14.75 -8.08 -5.59
N VAL A 198 -16.06 -8.21 -5.36
CA VAL A 198 -17.08 -7.19 -5.67
C VAL A 198 -17.12 -6.06 -4.65
N ASP A 199 -16.86 -6.36 -3.36
CA ASP A 199 -17.18 -5.48 -2.22
C ASP A 199 -15.94 -4.94 -1.47
N SER A 200 -14.74 -5.48 -1.73
CA SER A 200 -13.47 -5.21 -1.00
C SER A 200 -12.95 -3.75 -1.04
N HIS A 201 -13.66 -2.84 -1.69
CA HIS A 201 -13.35 -1.40 -1.74
C HIS A 201 -14.56 -0.53 -1.36
N THR A 202 -15.55 -1.08 -0.66
CA THR A 202 -16.79 -0.38 -0.30
C THR A 202 -16.51 0.87 0.53
N LEU A 203 -15.74 0.77 1.61
CA LEU A 203 -15.44 1.92 2.48
C LEU A 203 -14.60 2.96 1.73
N SER A 204 -13.60 2.49 0.98
CA SER A 204 -12.81 3.31 0.05
C SER A 204 -13.69 4.09 -0.93
N ALA A 205 -14.68 3.46 -1.55
CA ALA A 205 -15.60 4.10 -2.49
C ALA A 205 -16.52 5.14 -1.81
N HIS A 206 -17.10 4.82 -0.64
CA HIS A 206 -17.91 5.79 0.11
C HIS A 206 -17.10 7.03 0.49
N ILE A 207 -15.85 6.89 0.97
CA ILE A 207 -14.97 8.04 1.26
C ILE A 207 -14.81 8.93 0.02
N LEU A 208 -14.49 8.34 -1.14
CA LEU A 208 -14.27 9.08 -2.39
C LEU A 208 -15.54 9.79 -2.90
N VAL A 209 -16.73 9.20 -2.72
CA VAL A 209 -18.02 9.82 -3.04
C VAL A 209 -18.26 11.03 -2.16
N ARG A 210 -18.14 10.87 -0.84
CA ARG A 210 -18.40 11.91 0.17
C ARG A 210 -17.48 13.12 0.02
N ILE A 211 -16.25 12.90 -0.46
CA ILE A 211 -15.30 13.97 -0.80
C ILE A 211 -15.76 14.76 -2.04
N LYS A 212 -16.22 14.07 -3.10
CA LYS A 212 -16.76 14.70 -4.32
C LYS A 212 -18.08 15.44 -4.10
N GLU A 213 -18.87 15.03 -3.11
CA GLU A 213 -20.09 15.73 -2.69
C GLU A 213 -19.81 17.02 -1.88
N GLY A 214 -18.56 17.26 -1.45
CA GLY A 214 -18.24 18.33 -0.50
C GLY A 214 -18.71 18.04 0.94
N ASN A 215 -19.06 16.78 1.23
CA ASN A 215 -19.62 16.33 2.49
C ASN A 215 -18.57 16.09 3.61
N ILE A 216 -17.35 16.61 3.45
CA ILE A 216 -16.27 16.60 4.45
C ILE A 216 -15.79 18.03 4.70
N CYS A 217 -15.71 18.43 5.96
CA CYS A 217 -15.25 19.75 6.37
C CYS A 217 -13.73 19.90 6.22
N THR A 218 -13.25 20.98 5.62
CA THR A 218 -11.82 21.27 5.51
C THR A 218 -11.22 21.70 6.86
N SER A 219 -10.11 21.06 7.24
CA SER A 219 -9.29 21.34 8.42
C SER A 219 -7.87 20.83 8.13
N SER A 220 -6.87 21.19 8.95
CA SER A 220 -5.52 20.67 8.73
C SER A 220 -5.42 19.14 8.95
N PHE A 221 -6.29 18.57 9.80
CA PHE A 221 -6.44 17.12 9.93
C PHE A 221 -7.05 16.52 8.66
N THR A 222 -8.13 17.11 8.14
CA THR A 222 -8.77 16.67 6.90
C THR A 222 -7.79 16.70 5.73
N ASP A 223 -7.05 17.80 5.55
CA ASP A 223 -6.07 17.95 4.48
C ASP A 223 -4.98 16.87 4.58
N ALA A 224 -4.45 16.58 5.77
CA ALA A 224 -3.48 15.50 5.99
C ALA A 224 -4.07 14.11 5.69
N ALA A 225 -5.31 13.85 6.10
CA ALA A 225 -6.02 12.60 5.80
C ALA A 225 -6.31 12.41 4.31
N LEU A 226 -6.59 13.50 3.57
CA LEU A 226 -6.71 13.47 2.11
C LEU A 226 -5.37 13.08 1.44
N ILE A 227 -4.22 13.51 1.97
CA ILE A 227 -2.90 13.05 1.48
C ILE A 227 -2.67 11.56 1.75
N VAL A 228 -3.14 11.01 2.89
CA VAL A 228 -3.09 9.56 3.15
C VAL A 228 -3.92 8.80 2.10
N VAL A 229 -5.17 9.22 1.88
CA VAL A 229 -6.06 8.60 0.87
C VAL A 229 -5.48 8.76 -0.54
N LEU A 230 -4.83 9.88 -0.89
CA LEU A 230 -4.16 10.06 -2.18
C LEU A 230 -3.00 9.06 -2.35
N ARG A 231 -2.18 8.84 -1.32
CA ARG A 231 -1.08 7.85 -1.37
C ARG A 231 -1.61 6.42 -1.52
N GLN A 232 -2.69 6.07 -0.81
CA GLN A 232 -3.37 4.77 -0.94
C GLN A 232 -4.03 4.58 -2.30
N GLU A 233 -4.74 5.60 -2.82
CA GLU A 233 -5.34 5.57 -4.15
C GLU A 233 -4.30 5.38 -5.25
N ILE A 234 -3.17 6.10 -5.21
CA ILE A 234 -2.09 5.89 -6.19
C ILE A 234 -1.56 4.45 -6.11
N PHE A 235 -1.35 3.89 -4.91
CA PHE A 235 -0.89 2.52 -4.75
C PHE A 235 -1.87 1.50 -5.35
N VAL A 236 -3.15 1.56 -4.93
CA VAL A 236 -4.20 0.65 -5.40
C VAL A 236 -4.47 0.82 -6.90
N ALA A 237 -4.49 2.05 -7.40
CA ALA A 237 -4.75 2.34 -8.81
C ALA A 237 -3.67 1.79 -9.74
N ASN A 238 -2.40 1.87 -9.36
CA ASN A 238 -1.30 1.26 -10.12
C ASN A 238 -1.31 -0.27 -10.02
N LEU A 239 -1.59 -0.84 -8.83
CA LEU A 239 -1.70 -2.29 -8.65
C LEU A 239 -2.87 -2.91 -9.44
N THR A 240 -3.99 -2.20 -9.55
CA THR A 240 -5.21 -2.63 -10.27
C THR A 240 -5.34 -2.07 -11.68
N GLN A 241 -4.32 -1.33 -12.18
CA GLN A 241 -4.24 -0.73 -13.51
C GLN A 241 -5.47 0.11 -13.90
N ARG A 242 -5.92 0.97 -12.98
CA ARG A 242 -7.03 1.93 -13.15
C ARG A 242 -6.57 3.38 -12.98
N PRO A 243 -7.35 4.38 -13.43
CA PRO A 243 -7.16 5.77 -13.00
C PRO A 243 -7.46 5.98 -11.50
N VAL A 244 -6.88 7.05 -10.95
CA VAL A 244 -7.23 7.68 -9.66
C VAL A 244 -8.38 8.67 -9.85
N GLY A 245 -8.38 9.41 -10.97
CA GLY A 245 -9.34 10.45 -11.31
C GLY A 245 -9.17 11.74 -10.51
N SER A 246 -10.21 12.58 -10.53
CA SER A 246 -10.26 13.94 -9.93
C SER A 246 -10.16 13.99 -8.39
N PHE A 247 -9.66 12.94 -7.73
CA PHE A 247 -9.43 12.95 -6.29
C PHE A 247 -8.42 14.02 -5.88
N THR A 248 -7.32 14.12 -6.62
CA THR A 248 -6.20 15.05 -6.39
C THR A 248 -6.67 16.51 -6.24
N ASP A 249 -7.72 16.91 -6.95
CA ASP A 249 -8.27 18.27 -6.96
C ASP A 249 -8.85 18.69 -5.60
N HIS A 250 -9.16 17.73 -4.73
CA HIS A 250 -9.71 17.95 -3.39
C HIS A 250 -8.61 18.08 -2.31
N CYS A 251 -7.36 17.71 -2.62
CA CYS A 251 -6.29 17.52 -1.62
C CYS A 251 -5.57 18.82 -1.19
N ASN A 252 -6.06 20.01 -1.59
CA ASN A 252 -5.47 21.31 -1.27
C ASN A 252 -3.98 21.48 -1.67
N ILE A 253 -3.55 20.82 -2.75
CA ILE A 253 -2.15 20.81 -3.21
C ILE A 253 -1.91 21.94 -4.22
N ASP A 254 -1.05 22.91 -3.86
CA ASP A 254 -0.53 23.86 -4.85
C ASP A 254 0.43 23.15 -5.80
N THR A 255 0.00 22.96 -7.06
CA THR A 255 0.82 22.30 -8.10
C THR A 255 1.80 23.24 -8.82
N SER A 256 1.96 24.50 -8.39
CA SER A 256 3.01 25.39 -8.90
C SER A 256 4.42 24.85 -8.58
N LEU A 257 5.46 25.50 -9.09
CA LEU A 257 6.86 25.27 -8.67
C LEU A 257 7.42 26.44 -7.84
N GLY A 258 6.53 27.25 -7.24
CA GLY A 258 6.91 28.36 -6.36
C GLY A 258 7.47 27.87 -5.01
N PRO A 259 8.21 28.71 -4.26
CA PRO A 259 8.69 28.39 -2.93
C PRO A 259 7.56 27.97 -1.97
N ALA A 260 7.76 26.86 -1.26
CA ALA A 260 6.76 26.22 -0.38
C ALA A 260 7.47 25.37 0.69
N SER A 261 6.69 24.79 1.62
CA SER A 261 7.21 23.84 2.61
C SER A 261 7.68 22.53 1.97
N GLU A 262 8.53 21.77 2.68
CA GLU A 262 9.03 20.48 2.19
C GLU A 262 7.91 19.47 1.97
N ALA A 263 6.94 19.40 2.89
CA ALA A 263 5.72 18.63 2.72
C ALA A 263 4.98 19.00 1.42
N MET A 264 4.78 20.30 1.12
CA MET A 264 4.10 20.73 -0.12
C MET A 264 4.92 20.39 -1.38
N TRP A 265 6.25 20.52 -1.35
CA TRP A 265 7.12 20.07 -2.43
C TRP A 265 6.99 18.57 -2.71
N THR A 266 6.83 17.76 -1.66
CA THR A 266 6.56 16.32 -1.76
C THR A 266 5.14 16.04 -2.25
N TYR A 267 4.13 16.78 -1.77
CA TYR A 267 2.73 16.62 -2.18
C TYR A 267 2.55 16.94 -3.68
N ARG A 268 3.31 17.90 -4.23
CA ARG A 268 3.33 18.20 -5.68
C ARG A 268 3.70 16.99 -6.53
N ILE A 269 4.77 16.25 -6.18
CA ILE A 269 5.19 15.09 -6.98
C ILE A 269 4.28 13.86 -6.73
N ILE A 270 3.67 13.74 -5.54
CA ILE A 270 2.60 12.75 -5.28
C ILE A 270 1.36 13.05 -6.15
N ALA A 271 0.90 14.29 -6.18
CA ALA A 271 -0.21 14.75 -7.04
C ALA A 271 0.09 14.52 -8.53
N HIS A 272 1.34 14.71 -8.94
CA HIS A 272 1.75 14.44 -10.32
C HIS A 272 1.82 12.94 -10.64
N ALA A 273 2.18 12.09 -9.67
CA ALA A 273 2.08 10.64 -9.83
C ALA A 273 0.63 10.17 -10.04
N ALA A 274 -0.36 10.79 -9.37
CA ALA A 274 -1.78 10.54 -9.67
C ALA A 274 -2.15 10.97 -11.11
N LYS A 275 -1.75 12.17 -11.54
CA LYS A 275 -1.97 12.65 -12.93
C LYS A 275 -1.31 11.76 -14.00
N ILE A 276 -0.17 11.15 -13.68
CA ILE A 276 0.53 10.18 -14.55
C ILE A 276 -0.15 8.81 -14.50
N THR A 277 -0.68 8.38 -13.36
CA THR A 277 -1.51 7.16 -13.24
C THR A 277 -2.78 7.28 -14.09
N ASP A 278 -3.43 8.44 -14.07
CA ASP A 278 -4.56 8.78 -14.95
C ASP A 278 -4.18 8.87 -16.43
N PHE A 279 -2.95 9.24 -16.76
CA PHE A 279 -2.43 9.16 -18.13
C PHE A 279 -2.15 7.71 -18.54
N ALA A 280 -1.59 6.90 -17.65
CA ALA A 280 -1.23 5.51 -17.93
C ALA A 280 -2.47 4.63 -18.17
N TYR A 281 -3.49 4.72 -17.30
CA TYR A 281 -4.64 3.81 -17.27
C TYR A 281 -5.98 4.45 -17.65
N GLY A 282 -6.03 5.76 -17.92
CA GLY A 282 -7.21 6.44 -18.45
C GLY A 282 -7.48 6.14 -19.92
N ASP A 283 -8.47 6.82 -20.50
CA ASP A 283 -8.85 6.65 -21.90
C ASP A 283 -7.66 6.90 -22.86
N VAL A 284 -7.41 5.88 -23.69
CA VAL A 284 -6.35 5.81 -24.69
C VAL A 284 -6.34 7.01 -25.63
N MET A 285 -7.49 7.62 -25.93
CA MET A 285 -7.60 8.82 -26.78
C MET A 285 -6.81 10.01 -26.21
N PHE A 286 -6.63 10.08 -24.89
CA PHE A 286 -5.87 11.14 -24.22
C PHE A 286 -4.40 10.76 -23.93
N ARG A 287 -3.92 9.60 -24.42
CA ARG A 287 -2.51 9.18 -24.33
C ARG A 287 -1.69 9.72 -25.49
N THR A 288 -1.78 11.03 -25.73
CA THR A 288 -1.08 11.74 -26.82
C THR A 288 0.39 11.96 -26.47
N LYS A 289 1.24 12.12 -27.50
CA LYS A 289 2.67 12.37 -27.28
C LYS A 289 2.93 13.74 -26.66
N ASP A 290 2.11 14.73 -26.97
CA ASP A 290 2.24 16.08 -26.40
C ASP A 290 1.96 16.06 -24.89
N ARG A 291 0.84 15.44 -24.45
CA ARG A 291 0.55 15.28 -23.02
C ARG A 291 1.60 14.44 -22.29
N TRP A 292 2.19 13.44 -22.95
CA TRP A 292 3.33 12.69 -22.41
C TRP A 292 4.56 13.60 -22.22
N ASN A 293 4.85 14.49 -23.19
CA ASN A 293 5.94 15.45 -23.10
C ASN A 293 5.67 16.44 -21.94
N ASP A 294 4.46 16.97 -21.81
CA ASP A 294 4.08 17.91 -20.73
C ASP A 294 4.26 17.28 -19.33
N LEU A 295 3.81 16.03 -19.16
CA LEU A 295 3.95 15.28 -17.91
C LEU A 295 5.42 14.97 -17.59
N MET A 296 6.23 14.64 -18.60
CA MET A 296 7.68 14.44 -18.45
C MET A 296 8.42 15.76 -18.16
N GLN A 297 7.99 16.86 -18.77
CA GLN A 297 8.58 18.18 -18.55
C GLN A 297 8.36 18.63 -17.10
N TYR A 298 7.15 18.48 -16.54
CA TYR A 298 6.93 18.78 -15.12
C TYR A 298 7.77 17.91 -14.18
N VAL A 299 8.03 16.64 -14.52
CA VAL A 299 8.96 15.77 -13.75
C VAL A 299 10.40 16.32 -13.78
N GLN A 300 10.83 16.90 -14.89
CA GLN A 300 12.15 17.53 -15.01
C GLN A 300 12.18 18.90 -14.31
N ASP A 301 11.19 19.75 -14.54
CA ASP A 301 11.07 21.08 -13.94
C ASP A 301 10.98 21.01 -12.42
N TRP A 302 10.26 20.01 -11.87
CA TRP A 302 10.21 19.75 -10.42
C TRP A 302 11.59 19.35 -9.88
N GLU A 303 12.30 18.46 -10.56
CA GLU A 303 13.64 18.01 -10.16
C GLU A 303 14.64 19.18 -10.19
N ASP A 304 14.63 20.01 -11.24
CA ASP A 304 15.53 21.16 -11.38
C ASP A 304 15.16 22.33 -10.46
N SER A 305 13.88 22.48 -10.08
CA SER A 305 13.41 23.56 -9.20
C SER A 305 13.39 23.21 -7.70
N ARG A 306 13.63 21.95 -7.32
CA ARG A 306 13.47 21.50 -5.93
C ARG A 306 14.40 22.24 -4.96
N PRO A 307 13.97 22.50 -3.70
CA PRO A 307 14.83 23.11 -2.70
C PRO A 307 16.09 22.28 -2.46
N SER A 308 17.22 22.94 -2.19
CA SER A 308 18.51 22.27 -1.97
C SER A 308 18.54 21.31 -0.76
N SER A 309 17.54 21.36 0.13
CA SER A 309 17.36 20.37 1.19
C SER A 309 16.99 18.98 0.68
N PHE A 310 16.36 18.86 -0.51
CA PHE A 310 16.04 17.58 -1.17
C PHE A 310 17.26 16.89 -1.81
N ILE A 311 18.47 17.44 -1.63
CA ILE A 311 19.72 16.80 -2.01
C ILE A 311 20.09 15.78 -0.91
N PRO A 312 20.35 14.50 -1.24
CA PRO A 312 20.70 13.50 -0.25
C PRO A 312 22.01 13.87 0.48
N ILE A 313 22.09 13.54 1.78
CA ILE A 313 23.29 13.81 2.60
C ILE A 313 24.50 12.98 2.14
N TYR A 314 24.25 11.86 1.45
CA TYR A 314 25.24 11.02 0.82
C TYR A 314 24.62 10.32 -0.40
N SER A 315 25.36 10.26 -1.49
CA SER A 315 25.06 9.41 -2.64
C SER A 315 26.35 8.74 -3.09
N GLU A 316 26.34 7.42 -3.26
CA GLU A 316 27.48 6.70 -3.81
C GLU A 316 27.72 7.10 -5.28
N ALA A 317 28.96 7.44 -5.61
CA ALA A 317 29.38 7.91 -6.93
C ALA A 317 30.45 7.01 -7.59
N GLU A 318 30.67 5.83 -7.01
CA GLU A 318 31.70 4.89 -7.46
C GLU A 318 31.40 4.29 -8.84
N ASN A 319 32.46 4.11 -9.63
CA ASN A 319 32.40 3.52 -10.97
C ASN A 319 33.53 2.48 -11.09
N PRO A 320 33.24 1.17 -11.07
CA PRO A 320 31.91 0.55 -10.87
C PRO A 320 31.35 0.79 -9.45
N PRO A 321 30.02 0.73 -9.26
CA PRO A 321 29.40 0.85 -7.94
C PRO A 321 29.66 -0.40 -7.08
N SER A 322 29.62 -0.25 -5.75
CA SER A 322 29.85 -1.35 -4.80
C SER A 322 28.71 -2.37 -4.72
N SER A 323 27.57 -2.06 -5.33
CA SER A 323 26.32 -2.83 -5.29
C SER A 323 25.52 -2.58 -6.57
N CYS A 324 24.59 -3.50 -6.90
CA CYS A 324 23.60 -3.30 -7.97
C CYS A 324 22.58 -2.18 -7.64
N PHE A 325 22.48 -1.79 -6.37
CA PHE A 325 21.58 -0.76 -5.87
C PHE A 325 22.37 0.40 -5.25
N PRO A 326 22.11 1.67 -5.64
CA PRO A 326 22.86 2.82 -5.14
C PRO A 326 22.54 3.09 -3.67
N LYS A 327 23.55 3.50 -2.90
CA LYS A 327 23.38 4.00 -1.53
C LYS A 327 23.05 5.49 -1.60
N ILE A 328 21.86 5.89 -1.12
CA ILE A 328 21.36 7.26 -1.19
C ILE A 328 20.69 7.60 0.13
N TRP A 329 21.33 8.43 0.96
CA TRP A 329 20.90 8.72 2.32
C TRP A 329 20.21 10.08 2.44
N TYR A 330 19.12 10.11 3.21
CA TYR A 330 18.33 11.28 3.57
C TYR A 330 18.17 11.37 5.09
N CYS A 331 17.58 12.44 5.61
CA CYS A 331 17.27 12.60 7.04
C CYS A 331 15.82 13.01 7.30
N ASN A 332 14.97 13.01 6.26
CA ASN A 332 13.63 13.58 6.27
C ASN A 332 12.74 12.75 5.33
N ASP A 333 11.57 12.35 5.82
CA ASP A 333 10.63 11.50 5.10
C ASP A 333 10.06 12.16 3.84
N CYS A 334 9.90 13.48 3.86
CA CYS A 334 9.44 14.28 2.72
C CYS A 334 10.41 14.13 1.53
N HIS A 335 11.73 14.14 1.78
CA HIS A 335 12.75 13.99 0.72
C HIS A 335 12.77 12.58 0.15
N VAL A 336 12.69 11.58 1.05
CA VAL A 336 12.64 10.15 0.71
C VAL A 336 11.41 9.86 -0.16
N ALA A 337 10.23 10.28 0.29
CA ALA A 337 8.99 10.14 -0.47
C ALA A 337 9.05 10.85 -1.81
N ALA A 338 9.52 12.10 -1.84
CA ALA A 338 9.59 12.85 -3.09
C ALA A 338 10.50 12.16 -4.11
N ARG A 339 11.64 11.59 -3.71
CA ARG A 339 12.48 10.81 -4.62
C ARG A 339 11.80 9.53 -5.10
N LEU A 340 11.12 8.80 -4.20
CA LEU A 340 10.40 7.58 -4.55
C LEU A 340 9.25 7.83 -5.53
N TYR A 341 8.45 8.88 -5.31
CA TYR A 341 7.37 9.27 -6.23
C TYR A 341 7.91 9.86 -7.55
N LEU A 342 9.04 10.57 -7.54
CA LEU A 342 9.71 11.03 -8.77
C LEU A 342 10.13 9.87 -9.67
N GLU A 343 10.72 8.81 -9.10
CA GLU A 343 11.06 7.61 -9.87
C GLU A 343 9.82 6.83 -10.33
N LEU A 344 8.75 6.77 -9.51
CA LEU A 344 7.47 6.18 -9.93
C LEU A 344 6.87 6.93 -11.13
N CYS A 345 6.87 8.27 -11.11
CA CYS A 345 6.48 9.11 -12.25
C CYS A 345 7.29 8.77 -13.52
N ARG A 346 8.61 8.60 -13.38
CA ARG A 346 9.52 8.21 -14.49
C ARG A 346 9.18 6.82 -15.03
N ILE A 347 8.99 5.83 -14.16
CA ILE A 347 8.61 4.45 -14.54
C ILE A 347 7.30 4.44 -15.34
N LEU A 348 6.25 5.05 -14.79
CA LEU A 348 4.91 5.03 -15.41
C LEU A 348 4.89 5.76 -16.76
N LEU A 349 5.62 6.88 -16.90
CA LEU A 349 5.77 7.55 -18.19
C LEU A 349 6.56 6.72 -19.20
N LEU A 350 7.66 6.07 -18.79
CA LEU A 350 8.46 5.23 -19.69
C LEU A 350 7.69 4.00 -20.19
N ALA A 351 6.91 3.37 -19.31
CA ALA A 351 6.00 2.28 -19.68
C ALA A 351 4.84 2.74 -20.59
N SER A 352 4.41 4.01 -20.45
CA SER A 352 3.26 4.58 -21.18
C SER A 352 3.65 5.43 -22.40
N ASP A 353 4.88 5.32 -22.93
CA ASP A 353 5.35 6.15 -24.05
C ASP A 353 4.60 5.86 -25.37
N PRO A 354 3.86 6.83 -25.94
CA PRO A 354 3.10 6.63 -27.18
C PRO A 354 3.98 6.26 -28.39
N ASP A 355 5.27 6.64 -28.41
CA ASP A 355 6.18 6.23 -29.49
C ASP A 355 6.65 4.77 -29.37
N ALA A 356 6.50 4.13 -28.19
CA ALA A 356 6.85 2.73 -27.97
C ALA A 356 5.72 1.76 -28.37
N SER A 357 4.49 2.24 -28.52
CA SER A 357 3.36 1.47 -29.08
C SER A 357 3.20 1.67 -30.60
N ALA A 358 3.75 2.76 -31.17
CA ALA A 358 3.62 3.09 -32.58
C ALA A 358 4.31 2.08 -33.53
N LEU A 359 3.70 1.87 -34.71
CA LEU A 359 4.20 1.01 -35.80
C LEU A 359 5.38 1.68 -36.54
N ARG A 360 6.53 1.80 -35.88
CA ARG A 360 7.75 2.47 -36.39
C ARG A 360 8.95 1.53 -36.32
N ILE A 361 9.87 1.63 -37.28
CA ILE A 361 11.08 0.78 -37.38
C ILE A 361 11.93 0.82 -36.09
N GLY A 362 11.92 1.94 -35.36
CA GLY A 362 12.61 2.09 -34.07
C GLY A 362 11.93 1.48 -32.85
N ARG A 363 10.74 0.87 -32.96
CA ARG A 363 9.90 0.47 -31.81
C ARG A 363 10.66 -0.35 -30.77
N PHE A 364 11.24 -1.48 -31.16
CA PHE A 364 11.97 -2.37 -30.25
C PHE A 364 13.13 -1.67 -29.54
N ARG A 365 13.83 -0.75 -30.23
CA ARG A 365 14.95 0.01 -29.66
C ARG A 365 14.48 1.03 -28.62
N ARG A 366 13.34 1.69 -28.86
CA ARG A 366 12.72 2.62 -27.88
C ARG A 366 12.15 1.87 -26.68
N MET A 367 11.53 0.72 -26.91
CA MET A 367 11.06 -0.15 -25.83
C MET A 367 12.23 -0.55 -24.93
N GLN A 368 13.33 -1.04 -25.53
CA GLN A 368 14.55 -1.40 -24.79
C GLN A 368 15.22 -0.22 -24.06
N ASP A 369 15.27 0.99 -24.66
CA ASP A 369 15.75 2.22 -23.97
C ASP A 369 14.88 2.54 -22.75
N ASN A 370 13.56 2.43 -22.89
CA ASN A 370 12.62 2.63 -21.79
C ASN A 370 12.80 1.54 -20.71
N ASP A 371 12.96 0.26 -21.07
CA ASP A 371 13.21 -0.85 -20.14
C ASP A 371 14.53 -0.67 -19.38
N ASP A 372 15.59 -0.25 -20.07
CA ASP A 372 16.90 0.06 -19.48
C ASP A 372 16.80 1.19 -18.45
N ARG A 373 16.02 2.24 -18.77
CA ARG A 373 15.79 3.38 -17.88
C ARG A 373 14.83 3.07 -16.73
N ILE A 374 13.81 2.24 -16.94
CA ILE A 374 12.92 1.73 -15.89
C ILE A 374 13.76 0.93 -14.87
N ARG A 375 14.67 0.05 -15.33
CA ARG A 375 15.58 -0.68 -14.42
C ARG A 375 16.45 0.26 -13.58
N VAL A 376 16.90 1.41 -14.11
CA VAL A 376 17.60 2.43 -13.31
C VAL A 376 16.67 3.05 -12.26
N CYS A 377 15.44 3.43 -12.63
CA CYS A 377 14.47 4.03 -11.70
C CYS A 377 14.11 3.06 -10.55
N VAL A 378 13.84 1.78 -10.87
CA VAL A 378 13.56 0.73 -9.87
C VAL A 378 14.76 0.48 -8.96
N ARG A 379 15.99 0.48 -9.49
CA ARG A 379 17.21 0.37 -8.67
C ARG A 379 17.35 1.53 -7.70
N VAL A 380 17.04 2.76 -8.11
CA VAL A 380 17.03 3.94 -7.21
C VAL A 380 15.98 3.77 -6.11
N ILE A 381 14.74 3.37 -6.46
CA ILE A 381 13.68 3.10 -5.47
C ILE A 381 14.13 2.06 -4.44
N CYS A 382 14.68 0.93 -4.90
CA CYS A 382 15.17 -0.13 -4.04
C CYS A 382 16.37 0.31 -3.18
N GLY A 383 17.31 1.07 -3.76
CA GLY A 383 18.47 1.62 -3.04
C GLY A 383 18.09 2.58 -1.92
N VAL A 384 17.11 3.45 -2.17
CA VAL A 384 16.54 4.35 -1.15
C VAL A 384 15.86 3.54 -0.04
N ALA A 385 15.03 2.54 -0.37
CA ALA A 385 14.35 1.70 0.62
C ALA A 385 15.33 0.83 1.46
N LEU A 386 16.44 0.38 0.86
CA LEU A 386 17.51 -0.37 1.54
C LEU A 386 18.34 0.50 2.49
N THR A 387 18.55 1.77 2.14
CA THR A 387 19.51 2.64 2.84
C THR A 387 18.89 3.71 3.75
N ASN A 388 17.56 3.80 3.81
CA ASN A 388 16.82 4.62 4.78
C ASN A 388 15.74 3.76 5.49
N PRO A 389 16.12 2.63 6.13
CA PRO A 389 15.20 1.59 6.61
C PRO A 389 14.24 2.03 7.73
N GLU A 390 14.52 3.15 8.40
CA GLU A 390 13.68 3.79 9.41
C GLU A 390 12.36 4.33 8.84
N PHE A 391 12.36 4.77 7.58
CA PHE A 391 11.15 5.21 6.88
C PHE A 391 10.44 3.99 6.29
N HIS A 392 9.74 3.21 7.12
CA HIS A 392 9.19 1.91 6.72
C HIS A 392 8.29 1.95 5.47
N THR A 393 7.55 3.06 5.29
CA THR A 393 6.67 3.34 4.13
C THR A 393 7.38 3.25 2.77
N THR A 394 8.71 3.41 2.73
CA THR A 394 9.54 3.19 1.53
C THR A 394 9.35 1.80 0.93
N ARG A 395 9.12 0.78 1.77
CA ARG A 395 8.97 -0.62 1.36
C ARG A 395 7.72 -0.81 0.50
N SER A 396 6.65 -0.06 0.76
CA SER A 396 5.42 -0.14 -0.03
C SER A 396 5.65 0.36 -1.45
N THR A 397 6.31 1.51 -1.65
CA THR A 397 6.65 2.00 -2.99
C THR A 397 7.67 1.11 -3.70
N ALA A 398 8.62 0.51 -2.96
CA ALA A 398 9.55 -0.47 -3.51
C ALA A 398 8.83 -1.76 -3.95
N GLY A 399 7.92 -2.30 -3.15
CA GLY A 399 7.08 -3.44 -3.49
C GLY A 399 6.22 -3.18 -4.73
N LEU A 400 5.64 -1.98 -4.85
CA LEU A 400 4.90 -1.56 -6.05
C LEU A 400 5.81 -1.50 -7.29
N ALA A 401 6.98 -0.88 -7.20
CA ALA A 401 7.91 -0.77 -8.33
C ALA A 401 8.46 -2.14 -8.78
N ILE A 402 8.71 -3.05 -7.83
CA ILE A 402 9.06 -4.46 -8.09
C ILE A 402 7.87 -5.20 -8.71
N GLY A 403 6.65 -4.94 -8.26
CA GLY A 403 5.44 -5.53 -8.82
C GLY A 403 5.15 -5.13 -10.26
N LEU A 404 5.33 -3.85 -10.58
CA LEU A 404 5.11 -3.29 -11.92
C LEU A 404 6.20 -3.66 -12.94
N CYS A 405 7.44 -3.88 -12.50
CA CYS A 405 8.61 -3.92 -13.40
C CYS A 405 9.64 -5.02 -13.08
N GLY A 406 9.36 -5.93 -12.15
CA GLY A 406 10.28 -6.98 -11.71
C GLY A 406 10.70 -7.94 -12.84
N GLU A 407 9.81 -8.19 -13.81
CA GLU A 407 10.11 -9.05 -14.97
C GLU A 407 11.28 -8.56 -15.83
N LEU A 408 11.61 -7.25 -15.78
CA LEU A 408 12.74 -6.67 -16.51
C LEU A 408 14.11 -7.07 -15.93
N PHE A 409 14.16 -7.67 -14.73
CA PHE A 409 15.40 -8.03 -14.02
C PHE A 409 15.74 -9.50 -14.23
N HIS A 410 17.03 -9.80 -14.47
CA HIS A 410 17.50 -11.16 -14.76
C HIS A 410 18.80 -11.54 -14.02
N ASP A 411 19.52 -10.60 -13.42
CA ASP A 411 20.72 -10.90 -12.62
C ASP A 411 20.31 -11.54 -11.27
N PRO A 412 20.76 -12.78 -10.94
CA PRO A 412 20.41 -13.44 -9.68
C PRO A 412 20.76 -12.65 -8.41
N ARG A 413 21.75 -11.75 -8.48
CA ARG A 413 22.16 -10.87 -7.39
C ARG A 413 21.12 -9.77 -7.14
N GLU A 414 20.50 -9.27 -8.22
CA GLU A 414 19.42 -8.29 -8.15
C GLU A 414 18.11 -8.95 -7.74
N THR A 415 17.69 -10.03 -8.43
CA THR A 415 16.39 -10.65 -8.19
C THR A 415 16.24 -11.20 -6.78
N LYS A 416 17.33 -11.68 -6.15
CA LYS A 416 17.35 -12.00 -4.71
C LYS A 416 16.97 -10.80 -3.84
N VAL A 417 17.63 -9.65 -4.04
CA VAL A 417 17.37 -8.44 -3.25
C VAL A 417 15.97 -7.89 -3.52
N LEU A 418 15.45 -8.02 -4.74
CA LEU A 418 14.05 -7.69 -5.03
C LEU A 418 13.07 -8.61 -4.28
N LEU A 419 13.34 -9.91 -4.17
CA LEU A 419 12.52 -10.83 -3.36
C LEU A 419 12.60 -10.52 -1.86
N ASP A 420 13.77 -10.15 -1.35
CA ASP A 420 13.95 -9.79 0.06
C ASP A 420 13.21 -8.47 0.39
N LEU A 421 13.29 -7.46 -0.51
CA LEU A 421 12.52 -6.21 -0.40
C LEU A 421 11.01 -6.42 -0.53
N LEU A 422 10.56 -7.24 -1.50
CA LEU A 422 9.15 -7.57 -1.69
C LEU A 422 8.60 -8.30 -0.45
N SER A 423 9.37 -9.22 0.13
CA SER A 423 9.02 -9.88 1.40
C SER A 423 8.90 -8.88 2.56
N ALA A 424 9.79 -7.88 2.62
CA ALA A 424 9.73 -6.82 3.61
C ALA A 424 8.54 -5.86 3.40
N ALA A 425 8.05 -5.71 2.15
CA ALA A 425 6.84 -4.99 1.81
C ALA A 425 5.56 -5.77 2.15
N GLU A 426 5.48 -7.06 1.78
CA GLU A 426 4.41 -8.00 2.17
C GLU A 426 4.28 -8.16 3.69
N PHE A 427 5.39 -8.03 4.42
CA PHE A 427 5.38 -7.95 5.88
C PHE A 427 4.88 -6.58 6.37
N HIS A 428 5.44 -5.48 5.87
CA HIS A 428 5.10 -4.12 6.30
C HIS A 428 3.66 -3.70 6.01
N LEU A 429 3.09 -4.12 4.89
CA LEU A 429 1.71 -3.79 4.52
C LEU A 429 0.67 -4.67 5.24
N GLY A 430 1.08 -5.70 5.98
CA GLY A 430 0.18 -6.76 6.47
C GLY A 430 -0.46 -7.62 5.37
N TRP A 431 -0.18 -7.31 4.10
CA TRP A 431 -0.94 -7.74 2.92
C TRP A 431 -0.36 -8.99 2.23
N PRO A 432 -1.16 -10.05 1.98
CA PRO A 432 -0.73 -11.21 1.18
C PRO A 432 -0.96 -11.08 -0.34
N CYS A 433 -1.75 -10.10 -0.81
CA CYS A 433 -2.31 -10.11 -2.17
C CYS A 433 -1.41 -9.57 -3.27
N LEU A 434 -0.17 -9.18 -2.97
CA LEU A 434 0.77 -8.86 -4.04
C LEU A 434 0.94 -10.09 -4.95
N LYS A 435 1.14 -11.29 -4.38
CA LYS A 435 1.29 -12.62 -5.06
C LYS A 435 2.41 -12.74 -6.10
N LEU A 436 2.85 -11.62 -6.64
CA LEU A 436 4.06 -11.31 -7.39
C LEU A 436 5.32 -11.99 -6.86
N LYS A 437 5.44 -12.29 -5.57
CA LYS A 437 6.58 -13.07 -5.06
C LYS A 437 6.59 -14.52 -5.57
N GLU A 438 5.42 -15.15 -5.72
CA GLU A 438 5.34 -16.45 -6.40
C GLU A 438 5.49 -16.28 -7.91
N ASP A 439 4.81 -15.30 -8.51
CA ASP A 439 4.79 -15.15 -9.97
C ASP A 439 6.14 -14.70 -10.55
N LEU A 440 6.88 -13.82 -9.86
CA LEU A 440 8.27 -13.48 -10.21
C LEU A 440 9.20 -14.67 -9.98
N ARG A 441 9.00 -15.51 -8.94
CA ARG A 441 9.76 -16.76 -8.78
C ARG A 441 9.49 -17.75 -9.92
N ARG A 442 8.23 -17.90 -10.35
CA ARG A 442 7.83 -18.70 -11.52
C ARG A 442 8.47 -18.16 -12.80
N PHE A 443 8.41 -16.84 -13.02
CA PHE A 443 9.00 -16.14 -14.17
C PHE A 443 10.53 -16.33 -14.23
N TRP A 444 11.23 -16.09 -13.12
CA TRP A 444 12.67 -16.31 -12.97
C TRP A 444 13.07 -17.80 -12.84
N ARG A 445 12.11 -18.73 -12.88
CA ARG A 445 12.31 -20.20 -12.78
C ARG A 445 13.05 -20.62 -11.51
N LEU A 446 12.88 -19.88 -10.43
CA LEU A 446 13.46 -20.20 -9.12
C LEU A 446 12.70 -21.38 -8.50
N PRO A 447 13.37 -22.30 -7.79
CA PRO A 447 12.71 -23.43 -7.16
C PRO A 447 11.67 -22.96 -6.14
N VAL A 448 10.58 -23.73 -5.99
CA VAL A 448 9.64 -23.56 -4.89
C VAL A 448 10.41 -23.81 -3.59
N VAL A 449 10.28 -22.90 -2.62
CA VAL A 449 10.74 -23.14 -1.26
C VAL A 449 9.54 -23.69 -0.50
N GLU A 450 9.60 -24.98 -0.19
CA GLU A 450 8.72 -25.59 0.80
C GLU A 450 9.04 -24.95 2.17
N SER A 451 7.99 -24.54 2.89
CA SER A 451 8.04 -23.67 4.07
C SER A 451 7.98 -24.42 5.39
#